data_AF-A0A5N6E7W6-F1
#
_entry.id   AF-A0A5N6E7W6-F1
#
_cell.length_a   1.000
_cell.length_b   1.000
_cell.length_c   1.000
_cell.angle_alpha   90.00
_cell.angle_beta   90.00
_cell.angle_gamma   90.00
#
_symmetry.space_group_name_H-M   'P 1'
#
loop_
_entity.id
_entity.type
_entity.pdbx_description
1 polymer ?
#
loop_
_entity_poly.entity_id
_entity_poly.type
_entity_poly.pdbx_seq_one_letter_code
_entity_poly.pdbx_strand_id
1 'polypeptide(L)'
;MEESFMYFGRKTKKLKATLSVWRPEYVKVEGKEYFQTTADVDAQAFRTDDGIPLEDTTLRLSLRDFATDPLLEEYADINQEVVITAQQLCAFLQSAEARQSAQIHHEGSVNTIRPGVLKRRRRTTPSDATGSDDEPTSEREAKRGRSDSDYHPSSLSGESTV
;
A
#
# COMPACT_ATOMS: atom_id res chain seq x y z
N MET A 1 -12.56 58.54 -8.23
CA MET A 1 -12.11 57.95 -6.96
C MET A 1 -12.34 56.45 -7.13
N GLU A 2 -11.34 55.76 -7.68
CA GLU A 2 -11.44 54.33 -8.02
C GLU A 2 -11.04 53.50 -6.79
N GLU A 3 -11.99 52.78 -6.21
CA GLU A 3 -11.71 51.77 -5.19
C GLU A 3 -11.21 50.49 -5.87
N SER A 4 -9.90 50.30 -5.87
CA SER A 4 -9.28 49.03 -6.22
C SER A 4 -9.58 47.99 -5.15
N PHE A 5 -10.61 47.18 -5.36
CA PHE A 5 -10.80 45.95 -4.61
C PHE A 5 -9.79 44.89 -5.08
N MET A 6 -8.69 44.78 -4.34
CA MET A 6 -7.75 43.66 -4.46
C MET A 6 -8.45 42.37 -4.03
N TYR A 7 -9.03 41.64 -5.00
CA TYR A 7 -9.49 40.28 -4.77
C TYR A 7 -8.26 39.38 -4.57
N PHE A 8 -7.89 39.12 -3.32
CA PHE A 8 -7.12 37.94 -2.97
C PHE A 8 -7.96 36.72 -3.35
N GLY A 9 -7.72 36.18 -4.54
CA GLY A 9 -8.32 34.93 -4.99
C GLY A 9 -7.96 33.82 -3.99
N ARG A 10 -8.90 33.47 -3.12
CA ARG A 10 -8.81 32.24 -2.33
C ARG A 10 -8.77 31.10 -3.33
N LYS A 11 -7.60 30.47 -3.50
CA LYS A 11 -7.51 29.25 -4.30
C LYS A 11 -8.42 28.21 -3.65
N THR A 12 -9.53 27.89 -4.30
CA THR A 12 -10.42 26.82 -3.86
C THR A 12 -9.66 25.51 -3.97
N LYS A 13 -9.55 24.78 -2.86
CA LYS A 13 -8.94 23.45 -2.85
C LYS A 13 -9.87 22.53 -3.65
N LYS A 14 -9.38 22.02 -4.78
CA LYS A 14 -10.09 20.97 -5.52
C LYS A 14 -10.05 19.68 -4.72
N LEU A 15 -11.22 19.06 -4.56
CA LEU A 15 -11.38 17.84 -3.78
C LEU A 15 -11.56 16.60 -4.67
N LYS A 16 -11.41 16.72 -6.00
CA LYS A 16 -11.59 15.59 -6.91
C LYS A 16 -10.75 14.38 -6.49
N ALA A 17 -11.36 13.20 -6.57
CA ALA A 17 -10.71 11.93 -6.28
C ALA A 17 -11.10 10.87 -7.31
N THR A 18 -10.12 10.03 -7.63
CA THR A 18 -10.22 8.91 -8.56
C THR A 18 -9.73 7.64 -7.89
N LEU A 19 -10.20 6.49 -8.34
CA LEU A 19 -9.72 5.18 -7.92
C LEU A 19 -9.18 4.41 -9.12
N SER A 20 -8.20 3.55 -8.88
CA SER A 20 -7.74 2.56 -9.85
C SER A 20 -7.73 1.18 -9.20
N VAL A 21 -8.12 0.15 -9.94
CA VAL A 21 -8.10 -1.26 -9.52
C VAL A 21 -7.11 -1.99 -10.39
N TRP A 22 -6.19 -2.71 -9.75
CA TRP A 22 -5.10 -3.42 -10.40
C TRP A 22 -5.20 -4.89 -10.04
N ARG A 23 -5.25 -5.76 -11.06
CA ARG A 23 -5.34 -7.21 -10.88
C ARG A 23 -4.06 -7.89 -11.33
N PRO A 24 -3.56 -8.88 -10.56
CA PRO A 24 -2.47 -9.71 -11.02
C PRO A 24 -2.96 -10.71 -12.08
N GLU A 25 -2.12 -10.97 -13.07
CA GLU A 25 -2.38 -11.92 -14.15
C GLU A 25 -1.12 -12.76 -14.40
N TYR A 26 -1.33 -14.05 -14.66
CA TYR A 26 -0.26 -14.96 -15.06
C TYR A 26 -0.06 -14.88 -16.58
N VAL A 27 1.14 -14.50 -17.00
CA VAL A 27 1.51 -14.41 -18.41
C VAL A 27 2.62 -15.40 -18.71
N LYS A 28 2.47 -16.15 -19.81
CA LYS A 28 3.50 -17.07 -20.31
C LYS A 28 4.37 -16.38 -21.35
N VAL A 29 5.67 -16.29 -21.06
CA VAL A 29 6.68 -15.77 -21.99
C VAL A 29 7.82 -16.80 -22.05
N GLU A 30 8.14 -17.27 -23.26
CA GLU A 30 9.22 -18.24 -23.50
C GLU A 30 9.11 -19.53 -22.64
N GLY A 31 7.89 -19.99 -22.40
CA GLY A 31 7.63 -21.21 -21.62
C GLY A 31 7.74 -21.03 -20.10
N LYS A 32 8.00 -19.81 -19.61
CA LYS A 32 7.98 -19.46 -18.18
C LYS A 32 6.77 -18.59 -17.85
N GLU A 33 6.20 -18.80 -16.67
CA GLU A 33 5.09 -18.00 -16.15
C GLU A 33 5.63 -16.82 -15.34
N TYR A 34 5.02 -15.66 -15.54
CA TYR A 34 5.33 -14.42 -14.85
C TYR A 34 4.05 -13.79 -14.33
N PHE A 35 4.16 -13.07 -13.21
CA PHE A 35 3.11 -12.18 -12.79
C PHE A 35 3.25 -10.84 -13.50
N GLN A 36 2.16 -10.39 -14.09
CA GLN A 36 1.98 -9.03 -14.56
C GLN A 36 0.80 -8.40 -13.82
N THR A 37 0.79 -7.08 -13.73
CA THR A 37 -0.34 -6.33 -13.20
C THR A 37 -1.05 -5.63 -14.34
N THR A 38 -2.36 -5.83 -14.43
CA THR A 38 -3.23 -5.21 -15.44
C THR A 38 -4.23 -4.30 -14.71
N ALA A 39 -4.42 -3.08 -15.23
CA ALA A 39 -5.43 -2.16 -14.69
C ALA A 39 -6.82 -2.61 -15.15
N ASP A 40 -7.64 -3.03 -14.19
CA ASP A 40 -9.06 -3.40 -14.42
C ASP A 40 -9.94 -2.15 -14.43
N VAL A 41 -9.62 -1.19 -13.56
CA VAL A 41 -10.21 0.15 -13.54
C VAL A 41 -9.08 1.16 -13.50
N ASP A 42 -9.05 2.09 -14.44
CA ASP A 42 -8.03 3.14 -14.47
C ASP A 42 -8.64 4.52 -14.18
N ALA A 43 -8.19 5.14 -13.09
CA ALA A 43 -8.47 6.51 -12.69
C ALA A 43 -9.96 6.92 -12.75
N GLN A 44 -10.87 6.02 -12.37
CA GLN A 44 -12.29 6.27 -12.35
C GLN A 44 -12.64 7.31 -11.27
N ALA A 45 -13.27 8.41 -11.66
CA ALA A 45 -13.68 9.45 -10.73
C ALA A 45 -14.87 9.02 -9.87
N PHE A 46 -14.77 9.26 -8.56
CA PHE A 46 -15.87 9.01 -7.61
C PHE A 46 -16.22 10.25 -6.76
N ARG A 47 -15.39 11.31 -6.80
CA ARG A 47 -15.62 12.59 -6.10
C ARG A 47 -15.35 13.75 -7.06
N THR A 48 -16.28 14.71 -7.16
CA THR A 48 -16.14 15.91 -8.00
C THR A 48 -15.12 16.90 -7.40
N ASP A 49 -14.77 17.95 -8.15
CA ASP A 49 -13.91 19.04 -7.67
C ASP A 49 -14.49 19.72 -6.41
N ASP A 50 -15.82 19.74 -6.26
CA ASP A 50 -16.55 20.32 -5.12
C ASP A 50 -16.67 19.35 -3.93
N GLY A 51 -16.14 18.12 -4.05
CA GLY A 51 -16.20 17.12 -2.98
C GLY A 51 -17.50 16.30 -2.95
N ILE A 52 -18.35 16.43 -3.97
CA ILE A 52 -19.63 15.71 -4.07
C ILE A 52 -19.38 14.31 -4.67
N PRO A 53 -19.96 13.23 -4.12
CA PRO A 53 -19.88 11.91 -4.72
C PRO A 53 -20.52 11.86 -6.12
N LEU A 54 -19.93 11.11 -7.06
CA LEU A 54 -20.59 10.79 -8.33
C LEU A 54 -21.51 9.57 -8.13
N GLU A 55 -22.83 9.76 -8.13
CA GLU A 55 -23.81 8.72 -7.79
C GLU A 55 -23.71 7.46 -8.66
N ASP A 56 -23.32 7.61 -9.93
CA ASP A 56 -23.20 6.49 -10.88
C ASP A 56 -21.93 5.65 -10.68
N THR A 57 -20.99 6.08 -9.82
CA THR A 57 -19.73 5.35 -9.59
C THR A 57 -19.89 4.35 -8.44
N THR A 58 -19.71 3.07 -8.76
CA THR A 58 -19.66 1.97 -7.78
C THR A 58 -18.46 1.07 -8.03
N LEU A 59 -17.73 0.74 -6.95
CA LEU A 59 -16.68 -0.27 -6.97
C LEU A 59 -17.27 -1.62 -6.59
N ARG A 60 -17.10 -2.63 -7.44
CA ARG A 60 -17.56 -4.00 -7.20
C ARG A 60 -16.35 -4.91 -7.08
N LEU A 61 -16.24 -5.61 -5.97
CA LEU A 61 -15.14 -6.53 -5.69
C LEU A 61 -15.70 -7.93 -5.53
N SER A 62 -15.26 -8.87 -6.37
CA SER A 62 -15.66 -10.27 -6.23
C SER A 62 -14.93 -10.89 -5.06
N LEU A 63 -15.62 -11.62 -4.19
CA LEU A 63 -14.95 -12.35 -3.11
C LEU A 63 -14.01 -13.45 -3.63
N ARG A 64 -14.22 -13.92 -4.86
CA ARG A 64 -13.31 -14.89 -5.51
C ARG A 64 -11.91 -14.33 -5.69
N ASP A 65 -11.79 -13.03 -5.93
CA ASP A 65 -10.50 -12.37 -6.13
C ASP A 65 -9.61 -12.41 -4.87
N PHE A 66 -10.19 -12.74 -3.71
CA PHE A 66 -9.51 -12.83 -2.42
C PHE A 66 -9.47 -14.26 -1.86
N ALA A 67 -10.10 -15.22 -2.54
CA ALA A 67 -10.13 -16.61 -2.12
C ALA A 67 -8.92 -17.37 -2.67
N THR A 68 -8.43 -18.34 -1.90
CA THR A 68 -7.44 -19.31 -2.38
C THR A 68 -8.13 -20.47 -3.10
N ASP A 69 -7.40 -21.21 -3.94
CA ASP A 69 -7.96 -22.35 -4.67
C ASP A 69 -8.70 -23.36 -3.76
N PRO A 70 -8.17 -23.75 -2.58
CA PRO A 70 -8.91 -24.63 -1.67
C PRO A 70 -10.23 -24.04 -1.18
N LEU A 71 -10.30 -22.72 -0.95
CA LEU A 71 -11.53 -22.06 -0.53
C LEU A 71 -12.55 -21.99 -1.67
N LEU A 72 -12.09 -21.84 -2.91
CA LEU A 72 -12.96 -21.88 -4.09
C LEU A 72 -13.53 -23.28 -4.33
N GLU A 73 -12.78 -24.34 -4.02
CA GLU A 73 -13.24 -25.73 -4.08
C GLU A 73 -14.25 -26.06 -2.96
N GLU A 74 -13.97 -25.63 -1.73
CA GLU A 74 -14.85 -25.87 -0.57
C GLU A 74 -16.17 -25.09 -0.68
N TYR A 75 -16.10 -23.86 -1.17
CA TYR A 75 -17.24 -22.97 -1.33
C TYR A 75 -17.43 -22.60 -2.80
N ALA A 76 -17.92 -23.56 -3.58
CA ALA A 76 -18.17 -23.39 -5.02
C ALA A 76 -19.11 -22.21 -5.37
N ASP A 77 -19.89 -21.72 -4.40
CA ASP A 77 -20.82 -20.59 -4.55
C ASP A 77 -20.33 -19.26 -3.93
N ILE A 78 -19.01 -19.04 -3.82
CA ILE A 78 -18.49 -17.68 -3.56
C ILE A 78 -18.67 -16.84 -4.83
N ASN A 79 -19.91 -16.50 -5.19
CA ASN A 79 -20.24 -15.54 -6.27
C ASN A 79 -20.64 -14.18 -5.71
N GLN A 80 -20.47 -14.00 -4.40
CA GLN A 80 -20.84 -12.79 -3.70
C GLN A 80 -19.86 -11.67 -4.04
N GLU A 81 -20.40 -10.46 -4.10
CA GLU A 81 -19.63 -9.25 -4.38
C GLU A 81 -19.77 -8.26 -3.23
N VAL A 82 -18.67 -7.59 -2.93
CA VAL A 82 -18.68 -6.40 -2.07
C VAL A 82 -18.89 -5.19 -2.99
N VAL A 83 -20.03 -4.51 -2.81
CA VAL A 83 -20.36 -3.29 -3.55
C VAL A 83 -20.08 -2.09 -2.65
N ILE A 84 -19.23 -1.19 -3.12
CA ILE A 84 -18.87 0.06 -2.43
C ILE A 84 -19.32 1.23 -3.31
N THR A 85 -20.24 2.05 -2.81
CA THR A 85 -20.75 3.21 -3.54
C THR A 85 -19.78 4.40 -3.49
N ALA A 86 -19.92 5.35 -4.42
CA ALA A 86 -19.16 6.60 -4.37
C ALA A 86 -19.33 7.36 -3.05
N GLN A 87 -20.52 7.30 -2.43
CA GLN A 87 -20.76 7.92 -1.13
C GLN A 87 -19.91 7.26 -0.03
N GLN A 88 -19.84 5.93 -0.01
CA GLN A 88 -18.99 5.19 0.93
C GLN A 88 -17.50 5.46 0.67
N LEU A 89 -17.07 5.47 -0.59
CA LEU A 89 -15.70 5.83 -0.96
C LEU A 89 -15.34 7.25 -0.49
N CYS A 90 -16.23 8.22 -0.65
CA CYS A 90 -16.05 9.57 -0.14
C CYS A 90 -15.93 9.59 1.39
N ALA A 91 -16.77 8.84 2.11
CA ALA A 91 -16.72 8.75 3.56
C ALA A 91 -15.41 8.12 4.06
N PHE A 92 -14.94 7.04 3.40
CA PHE A 92 -13.65 6.43 3.71
C PHE A 92 -12.50 7.40 3.48
N LEU A 93 -12.52 8.13 2.36
CA LEU A 93 -11.50 9.12 2.05
C LEU A 93 -11.49 10.25 3.07
N GLN A 94 -12.65 10.81 3.43
CA GLN A 94 -12.75 11.85 4.46
C GLN A 94 -12.21 11.37 5.80
N SER A 95 -12.56 10.14 6.21
CA SER A 95 -12.05 9.55 7.44
C SER A 95 -10.53 9.32 7.39
N ALA A 96 -9.99 8.89 6.25
CA ALA A 96 -8.55 8.73 6.04
C ALA A 96 -7.82 10.09 6.10
N GLU A 97 -8.32 11.10 5.40
CA GLU A 97 -7.79 12.47 5.41
C GLU A 97 -7.77 13.04 6.84
N ALA A 98 -8.84 12.84 7.62
CA ALA A 98 -8.92 13.30 9.01
C ALA A 98 -7.92 12.57 9.94
N ARG A 99 -7.75 11.24 9.77
CA ARG A 99 -6.73 10.50 10.54
C ARG A 99 -5.31 10.96 10.17
N GLN A 100 -5.06 11.21 8.89
CA GLN A 100 -3.78 11.69 8.41
C GLN A 100 -3.47 13.09 8.94
N SER A 101 -4.45 14.00 8.93
CA SER A 101 -4.26 15.34 9.50
C SER A 101 -3.96 15.27 10.99
N ALA A 102 -4.69 14.45 11.76
CA ALA A 102 -4.44 14.28 13.19
C ALA A 102 -3.02 13.76 13.46
N GLN A 103 -2.52 12.81 12.66
CA GLN A 103 -1.15 12.31 12.78
C GLN A 103 -0.10 13.39 12.47
N ILE A 104 -0.30 14.17 11.41
CA ILE A 104 0.63 15.25 11.00
C ILE A 104 0.68 16.35 12.06
N HIS A 105 -0.48 16.70 12.64
CA HIS A 105 -0.57 17.74 13.66
C HIS A 105 -0.28 17.23 15.08
N HIS A 106 0.07 15.94 15.23
CA HIS A 106 0.22 15.28 16.53
C HIS A 106 -0.99 15.49 17.45
N GLU A 107 -2.18 15.59 16.86
CA GLU A 107 -3.44 15.70 17.58
C GLU A 107 -3.77 14.34 18.20
N GLY A 108 -3.96 14.33 19.52
CA GLY A 108 -4.15 13.12 20.31
C GLY A 108 -3.13 13.01 21.44
N SER A 109 -3.22 11.93 22.21
CA SER A 109 -2.27 11.65 23.29
C SER A 109 -1.29 10.57 22.84
N VAL A 110 -0.02 10.95 22.71
CA VAL A 110 1.07 10.00 22.44
C VAL A 110 1.89 9.87 23.71
N ASN A 111 2.20 8.63 24.11
CA ASN A 111 3.12 8.40 25.21
C ASN A 111 4.50 8.98 24.86
N THR A 112 4.94 9.96 25.63
CA THR A 112 6.29 10.51 25.48
C THR A 112 7.30 9.45 25.91
N ILE A 113 8.13 8.99 24.97
CA ILE A 113 9.27 8.15 25.30
C ILE A 113 10.23 9.00 26.13
N ARG A 114 10.62 8.50 27.31
CA ARG A 114 11.57 9.22 28.17
C ARG A 114 12.87 9.48 27.40
N PRO A 115 13.46 10.69 27.48
CA PRO A 115 14.73 10.98 26.82
C PRO A 115 15.79 9.91 27.14
N GLY A 116 16.50 9.43 26.13
CA GLY A 116 17.54 8.40 26.26
C GLY A 116 17.03 6.94 26.22
N VAL A 117 15.72 6.70 26.18
CA VAL A 117 15.19 5.34 25.99
C VAL A 117 15.30 4.94 24.52
N LEU A 118 16.24 4.04 24.24
CA LEU A 118 16.38 3.41 22.92
C LEU A 118 15.44 2.21 22.81
N LYS A 119 14.80 2.07 21.65
CA LYS A 119 14.05 0.86 21.32
C LYS A 119 15.03 -0.33 21.30
N ARG A 120 14.83 -1.30 22.20
CA ARG A 120 15.64 -2.53 22.22
C ARG A 120 15.60 -3.15 20.83
N ARG A 121 16.78 -3.40 20.23
CA ARG A 121 16.89 -4.26 19.04
C ARG A 121 16.13 -5.56 19.35
N ARG A 122 15.21 -6.02 18.50
CA ARG A 122 14.56 -7.33 18.69
C ARG A 122 15.66 -8.39 18.77
N ARG A 123 16.07 -8.76 19.97
CA ARG A 123 16.74 -10.02 20.22
C ARG A 123 15.58 -10.97 20.41
N THR A 124 15.40 -11.83 19.40
CA THR A 124 14.64 -13.09 19.46
C THR A 124 13.15 -12.96 19.74
N THR A 125 12.32 -13.36 18.76
CA THR A 125 11.04 -14.00 19.06
C THR A 125 11.35 -15.15 20.04
N PRO A 126 10.63 -15.32 21.17
CA PRO A 126 10.88 -16.45 22.05
C PRO A 126 10.82 -17.73 21.21
N SER A 127 11.95 -18.42 21.11
CA SER A 127 12.01 -19.75 20.53
C SER A 127 11.15 -20.63 21.42
N ASP A 128 10.19 -21.33 20.82
CA ASP A 128 9.52 -22.42 21.50
C ASP A 128 10.59 -23.38 22.00
N ALA A 129 10.63 -23.63 23.30
CA ALA A 129 11.73 -24.31 23.95
C ALA A 129 11.63 -25.83 23.74
N THR A 130 12.15 -26.35 22.63
CA THR A 130 12.60 -27.74 22.54
C THR A 130 14.11 -27.74 22.73
N GLY A 131 14.56 -28.21 23.90
CA GLY A 131 15.86 -27.87 24.46
C GLY A 131 17.09 -28.66 23.97
N SER A 132 18.19 -28.31 24.66
CA SER A 132 19.45 -29.04 24.88
C SER A 132 20.63 -28.77 23.93
N ASP A 133 21.66 -28.09 24.49
CA ASP A 133 23.13 -28.05 24.21
C ASP A 133 23.64 -27.93 22.76
N ASP A 134 24.59 -27.09 22.37
CA ASP A 134 25.86 -26.67 23.01
C ASP A 134 26.39 -25.38 22.30
N GLU A 135 27.11 -24.50 23.00
CA GLU A 135 27.80 -23.26 22.51
C GLU A 135 29.19 -23.62 21.88
N PRO A 136 30.01 -22.75 21.19
CA PRO A 136 30.20 -21.32 21.46
C PRO A 136 30.47 -20.34 20.27
N THR A 137 30.08 -19.09 20.53
CA THR A 137 30.72 -17.79 20.19
C THR A 137 31.64 -17.66 18.96
N SER A 138 31.27 -16.75 18.04
CA SER A 138 32.26 -15.95 17.29
C SER A 138 31.98 -14.46 17.42
N GLU A 139 32.87 -13.82 18.16
CA GLU A 139 33.05 -12.38 18.27
C GLU A 139 33.83 -11.90 17.04
N ARG A 140 33.26 -10.98 16.25
CA ARG A 140 34.04 -10.07 15.40
C ARG A 140 33.26 -8.77 15.18
N GLU A 141 33.77 -7.73 15.81
CA GLU A 141 33.29 -6.36 15.72
C GLU A 141 33.71 -5.69 14.39
N ALA A 142 32.78 -4.82 13.93
CA ALA A 142 32.97 -3.56 13.23
C ALA A 142 33.67 -3.51 11.85
N LYS A 143 32.91 -3.06 10.84
CA LYS A 143 33.06 -1.70 10.29
C LYS A 143 31.89 -1.28 9.39
N ARG A 144 31.68 0.03 9.38
CA ARG A 144 30.60 0.79 8.76
C ARG A 144 30.71 0.79 7.23
N GLY A 145 29.57 0.68 6.56
CA GLY A 145 29.40 1.00 5.15
C GLY A 145 27.94 0.83 4.76
N ARG A 146 27.19 1.93 4.71
CA ARG A 146 25.91 1.96 3.99
C ARG A 146 26.26 1.71 2.52
N SER A 147 25.91 0.53 2.00
CA SER A 147 25.81 0.33 0.57
C SER A 147 24.34 0.07 0.29
N ASP A 148 23.66 1.07 -0.25
CA ASP A 148 22.51 0.85 -1.12
C ASP A 148 22.93 -0.20 -2.12
N SER A 149 22.27 -1.36 -2.12
CA SER A 149 22.40 -2.33 -3.19
C SER A 149 21.23 -2.09 -4.13
N ASP A 150 21.42 -1.17 -5.07
CA ASP A 150 20.58 -1.05 -6.25
C ASP A 150 20.73 -2.35 -7.05
N TYR A 151 19.72 -3.20 -6.93
CA TYR A 151 19.63 -4.43 -7.71
C TYR A 151 19.44 -4.07 -9.18
N HIS A 152 20.47 -4.30 -9.99
CA HIS A 152 20.40 -4.28 -11.43
C HIS A 152 20.51 -5.72 -11.95
N PRO A 153 19.46 -6.28 -12.56
CA PRO A 153 19.56 -7.55 -13.25
C PRO A 153 20.29 -7.31 -14.59
N SER A 154 21.60 -7.48 -14.60
CA SER A 154 22.37 -7.48 -15.84
C SER A 154 22.15 -8.79 -16.58
N SER A 155 21.54 -8.64 -17.76
CA SER A 155 21.28 -9.64 -18.78
C SER A 155 22.45 -10.60 -19.02
N LEU A 156 22.17 -11.89 -19.02
CA LEU A 156 23.03 -12.92 -19.60
C LEU A 156 22.91 -12.86 -21.13
N SER A 157 23.71 -12.02 -21.79
CA SER A 157 24.05 -12.20 -23.20
C SER A 157 25.27 -13.11 -23.28
N GLY A 158 25.03 -14.41 -23.30
CA GLY A 158 26.03 -15.37 -23.75
C GLY A 158 26.00 -15.41 -25.27
N GLU A 159 26.98 -14.79 -25.92
CA GLU A 159 27.31 -15.12 -27.30
C GLU A 159 28.74 -15.65 -27.34
N SER A 160 28.83 -16.95 -27.52
CA SER A 160 30.04 -17.69 -27.80
C SER A 160 30.33 -17.55 -29.30
N THR A 161 31.54 -17.17 -29.66
CA THR A 161 32.10 -17.56 -30.95
C THR A 161 33.56 -17.94 -30.76
N VAL A 162 33.87 -19.05 -31.42
CA VAL A 162 35.08 -19.87 -31.49
C VAL A 162 36.36 -19.09 -31.70
#